data_AF-A0A942L9R4-F1
#
_entry.id   AF-A0A942L9R4-F1
#
_cell.length_a   1.000
_cell.length_b   1.000
_cell.length_c   1.000
_cell.angle_alpha   90.00
_cell.angle_beta   90.00
_cell.angle_gamma   90.00
#
_symmetry.space_group_name_H-M   'P 1'
#
loop_
_entity.id
_entity.type
_entity.pdbx_description
1 polymer ?
#
loop_
_entity_poly.entity_id
_entity_poly.type
_entity_poly.pdbx_seq_one_letter_code
_entity_poly.pdbx_strand_id
1 'polypeptide(L)'
;MNEKMSKILMLVAGAIGVIAIFFLARIVIEGDDAITASADLQGSVISPFVTFSIIILVLTALVAVVFSAFTLFQQPEQLKKALMGIGVLGGLLLITYFVSPNSQVVDVTGKVLMEESSTSQVISAGISYAFLLGTIGLAFFLWDFVKSMIK
;
A
#
# COMPACT_ATOMS: atom_id res chain seq x y z
N MET A 1 4.31 -5.13 -27.12
CA MET A 1 4.73 -3.75 -26.80
C MET A 1 5.39 -3.17 -28.04
N ASN A 2 4.98 -1.99 -28.53
CA ASN A 2 5.60 -1.41 -29.72
C ASN A 2 7.07 -1.06 -29.41
N GLU A 3 8.02 -1.52 -30.23
CA GLU A 3 9.47 -1.25 -30.13
C GLU A 3 9.79 0.22 -29.79
N LYS A 4 9.02 1.14 -30.37
CA LYS A 4 9.17 2.59 -30.16
C LYS A 4 8.82 3.03 -28.74
N MET A 5 7.80 2.41 -28.14
CA MET A 5 7.34 2.72 -26.77
C MET A 5 8.36 2.22 -25.74
N SER A 6 8.95 1.05 -25.96
CA SER A 6 10.01 0.51 -25.08
C SER A 6 11.24 1.41 -25.06
N LYS A 7 11.67 1.90 -26.24
CA LYS A 7 12.82 2.81 -26.35
C LYS A 7 12.58 4.15 -25.66
N ILE A 8 11.37 4.72 -25.81
CA ILE A 8 10.99 5.96 -25.12
C ILE A 8 10.97 5.77 -23.60
N LEU A 9 10.41 4.67 -23.11
CA LEU A 9 10.35 4.42 -21.67
C LEU A 9 11.75 4.25 -21.06
N MET A 10 12.64 3.53 -21.75
CA MET A 10 14.05 3.39 -21.36
C MET A 10 14.78 4.73 -21.36
N LEU A 11 14.53 5.59 -22.35
CA LEU A 11 15.17 6.90 -22.44
C LEU A 11 14.70 7.83 -21.31
N VAL A 12 13.41 7.83 -20.99
CA VAL A 12 12.85 8.59 -19.86
C VAL A 12 13.40 8.07 -18.53
N ALA A 13 13.40 6.75 -18.32
CA ALA A 13 13.95 6.14 -17.12
C ALA A 13 15.46 6.44 -16.96
N GLY A 14 16.21 6.38 -18.05
CA GLY A 14 17.63 6.76 -18.09
C GLY A 14 17.86 8.23 -17.73
N ALA A 15 17.04 9.14 -18.26
CA ALA A 15 17.13 10.56 -17.94
C ALA A 15 16.85 10.83 -16.45
N ILE A 16 15.81 10.21 -15.88
CA ILE A 16 15.51 10.30 -14.44
C ILE A 16 16.69 9.78 -13.61
N GLY A 17 17.29 8.65 -14.02
CA GLY A 17 18.46 8.07 -13.36
C GLY A 17 19.68 9.00 -13.38
N VAL A 18 19.96 9.64 -14.52
CA VAL A 18 21.06 10.61 -14.64
C VAL A 18 20.85 11.82 -13.74
N ILE A 19 19.62 12.36 -13.68
CA ILE A 19 19.28 13.49 -12.80
C ILE A 19 19.43 13.09 -11.32
N ALA A 20 19.00 11.89 -10.95
CA ALA A 20 19.16 11.36 -9.59
C ALA A 20 20.64 11.22 -9.21
N ILE A 21 21.46 10.65 -10.10
CA ILE A 21 22.91 10.51 -9.90
C ILE A 21 23.57 11.88 -9.75
N PHE A 22 23.15 12.89 -10.53
CA PHE A 22 23.66 14.25 -10.40
C PHE A 22 23.40 14.82 -9.00
N PHE A 23 22.17 14.73 -8.49
CA PHE A 23 21.86 15.20 -7.14
C PHE A 23 22.59 14.41 -6.05
N LEU A 24 22.71 13.10 -6.20
CA LEU A 24 23.43 12.25 -5.26
C LEU A 24 24.92 12.56 -5.24
N ALA A 25 25.54 12.74 -6.41
CA ALA A 25 26.94 13.14 -6.51
C ALA A 25 27.17 14.49 -5.81
N ARG A 26 26.24 15.44 -5.93
CA ARG A 26 26.29 16.72 -5.24
C ARG A 26 26.34 16.52 -3.72
N ILE A 27 25.36 15.80 -3.15
CA ILE A 27 25.29 15.47 -1.72
C ILE A 27 26.59 14.82 -1.22
N VAL A 28 27.15 13.88 -1.99
CA VAL A 28 28.39 13.18 -1.64
C VAL A 28 29.61 14.12 -1.65
N ILE A 29 29.66 15.08 -2.57
CA ILE A 29 30.76 16.04 -2.68
C ILE A 29 30.73 17.06 -1.53
N GLU A 30 29.55 17.57 -1.16
CA GLU A 30 29.44 18.51 -0.04
C GLU A 30 29.69 17.83 1.32
N GLY A 31 29.31 16.56 1.47
CA GLY A 31 29.59 15.77 2.67
C GLY A 31 28.64 16.06 3.84
N ASP A 32 28.35 15.03 4.64
CA ASP A 32 27.29 15.06 5.67
C ASP A 32 27.56 16.10 6.78
N ASP A 33 28.82 16.27 7.16
CA ASP A 33 29.25 17.23 8.20
C ASP A 33 28.99 18.69 7.78
N ALA A 34 29.31 19.05 6.53
CA ALA A 34 29.13 20.40 6.03
C ALA A 34 27.65 20.74 5.80
N ILE A 35 26.88 19.76 5.34
CA ILE A 35 25.45 19.87 5.11
C ILE A 35 24.71 20.01 6.45
N THR A 36 25.03 19.21 7.47
CA THR A 36 24.39 19.29 8.79
C THR A 36 24.70 20.61 9.50
N ALA A 37 25.91 21.16 9.31
CA ALA A 37 26.33 22.41 9.94
C ALA A 37 25.69 23.68 9.34
N SER A 38 25.11 23.61 8.14
CA SER A 38 24.66 24.81 7.40
C SER A 38 23.25 24.63 6.82
N ALA A 39 22.27 25.37 7.35
CA ALA A 39 20.88 25.34 6.85
C ALA A 39 20.77 25.74 5.36
N ASP A 40 21.62 26.66 4.91
CA ASP A 40 21.66 27.10 3.50
C ASP A 40 22.12 25.99 2.56
N LEU A 41 23.06 25.14 3.00
CA LEU A 41 23.53 24.00 2.21
C LEU A 41 22.49 22.87 2.19
N GLN A 42 21.77 22.62 3.28
CA GLN A 42 20.62 21.69 3.27
C GLN A 42 19.54 22.15 2.29
N GLY A 43 19.21 23.45 2.33
CA GLY A 43 18.23 24.05 1.44
C GLY A 43 18.65 24.02 -0.03
N SER A 44 19.93 24.18 -0.33
CA SER A 44 20.45 24.18 -1.70
C SER A 44 20.68 22.79 -2.26
N VAL A 45 21.11 21.82 -1.44
CA VAL A 45 21.61 20.51 -1.89
C VAL A 45 20.58 19.40 -1.65
N ILE A 46 20.07 19.29 -0.42
CA ILE A 46 19.13 18.22 -0.05
C ILE A 46 17.72 18.51 -0.55
N SER A 47 17.24 19.74 -0.36
CA SER A 47 15.84 20.07 -0.68
C SER A 47 15.46 19.78 -2.15
N PRO A 48 16.31 20.11 -3.16
CA PRO A 48 16.04 19.74 -4.55
C PRO A 48 16.00 18.23 -4.79
N PHE A 49 16.86 17.46 -4.15
CA PHE A 49 16.89 15.99 -4.27
C PHE A 49 15.62 15.34 -3.68
N VAL A 50 15.21 15.78 -2.50
CA VAL A 50 14.00 15.29 -1.82
C VAL A 50 12.76 15.66 -2.64
N THR A 51 12.67 16.91 -3.10
CA THR A 51 11.55 17.38 -3.92
C THR A 51 11.45 16.59 -5.23
N PHE A 52 12.58 16.38 -5.92
CA PHE A 52 12.65 15.55 -7.12
C PHE A 52 12.17 14.11 -6.85
N SER A 53 12.63 13.50 -5.77
CA SER A 53 12.24 12.14 -5.38
C SER A 53 10.75 12.01 -5.09
N ILE A 54 10.17 12.98 -4.38
CA ILE A 54 8.72 13.03 -4.10
C ILE A 54 7.92 13.17 -5.40
N ILE A 55 8.35 14.02 -6.33
CA ILE A 55 7.68 14.19 -7.63
C ILE A 55 7.70 12.87 -8.41
N ILE A 56 8.85 12.21 -8.51
CA ILE A 56 8.96 10.92 -9.19
C ILE A 56 8.12 9.84 -8.50
N LEU A 57 8.10 9.80 -7.17
CA LEU A 57 7.28 8.87 -6.41
C LEU A 57 5.79 9.06 -6.73
N VAL A 58 5.30 10.30 -6.67
CA VAL A 58 3.90 10.63 -6.95
C VAL A 58 3.55 10.30 -8.41
N LEU A 59 4.40 10.68 -9.36
CA LEU A 59 4.17 10.36 -10.79
C LEU A 59 4.14 8.86 -11.03
N THR A 60 5.08 8.10 -10.46
CA THR A 60 5.15 6.65 -10.63
C THR A 60 3.96 5.97 -9.98
N ALA A 61 3.57 6.39 -8.78
CA ALA A 61 2.38 5.88 -8.10
C ALA A 61 1.11 6.17 -8.91
N LEU A 62 0.96 7.39 -9.44
CA LEU A 62 -0.17 7.76 -10.29
C LEU A 62 -0.23 6.89 -11.56
N VAL A 63 0.88 6.73 -12.26
CA VAL A 63 0.94 5.89 -13.46
C VAL A 63 0.61 4.45 -13.10
N ALA A 64 1.15 3.91 -12.00
CA ALA A 64 0.87 2.55 -11.55
C ALA A 64 -0.62 2.35 -11.25
N VAL A 65 -1.26 3.27 -10.53
CA VAL A 65 -2.69 3.20 -10.18
C VAL A 65 -3.56 3.32 -11.43
N VAL A 66 -3.30 4.33 -12.27
CA VAL A 66 -4.08 4.56 -13.50
C VAL A 66 -3.93 3.37 -14.45
N PHE A 67 -2.71 2.88 -14.65
CA PHE A 67 -2.45 1.76 -15.54
C PHE A 67 -3.04 0.45 -14.99
N SER A 68 -2.96 0.22 -13.67
CA SER A 68 -3.60 -0.92 -13.02
C SER A 68 -5.12 -0.89 -13.21
N ALA A 69 -5.76 0.25 -12.93
CA ALA A 69 -7.20 0.41 -13.13
C ALA A 69 -7.60 0.24 -14.61
N PHE A 70 -6.89 0.87 -15.53
CA PHE A 70 -7.15 0.79 -16.96
C PHE A 70 -6.98 -0.65 -17.49
N THR A 71 -5.94 -1.36 -17.04
CA THR A 71 -5.70 -2.76 -17.39
C THR A 71 -6.81 -3.67 -16.86
N LEU A 72 -7.27 -3.44 -15.63
CA LEU A 72 -8.44 -4.14 -15.07
C LEU A 72 -9.69 -3.93 -15.93
N PHE A 73 -10.00 -2.69 -16.33
CA PHE A 73 -11.16 -2.42 -17.18
C PHE A 73 -11.06 -3.04 -18.57
N GLN A 74 -9.86 -3.11 -19.16
CA GLN A 74 -9.66 -3.77 -20.45
C GLN A 74 -9.74 -5.30 -20.38
N GLN A 75 -9.50 -5.88 -19.20
CA GLN A 75 -9.48 -7.33 -19.00
C GLN A 75 -10.70 -7.77 -18.17
N PRO A 76 -11.87 -8.00 -18.81
CA PRO A 76 -13.11 -8.28 -18.10
C PRO A 76 -13.04 -9.55 -17.24
N GLU A 77 -12.21 -10.53 -17.60
CA GLU A 77 -11.99 -11.71 -16.76
C GLU A 77 -11.27 -11.38 -15.44
N GLN A 78 -10.23 -10.54 -15.49
CA GLN A 78 -9.49 -10.14 -14.31
C GLN A 78 -10.32 -9.20 -13.43
N LEU A 79 -11.09 -8.30 -14.05
CA LEU A 79 -12.02 -7.44 -13.34
C LEU A 79 -13.07 -8.24 -12.59
N LYS A 80 -13.67 -9.26 -13.20
CA LYS A 80 -14.64 -10.13 -12.53
C LYS A 80 -14.02 -10.84 -11.32
N LYS A 81 -12.81 -11.37 -11.44
CA LYS A 81 -12.10 -12.01 -10.33
C LYS A 81 -11.78 -11.03 -9.20
N ALA A 82 -11.30 -9.83 -9.55
CA ALA A 82 -11.02 -8.77 -8.58
C ALA A 82 -12.30 -8.32 -7.87
N LEU A 83 -13.38 -8.06 -8.61
CA LEU A 83 -14.69 -7.71 -8.07
C LEU A 83 -15.30 -8.82 -7.22
N MET A 84 -15.11 -10.08 -7.59
CA MET A 84 -15.56 -11.21 -6.79
C MET A 84 -14.78 -11.30 -5.47
N GLY A 85 -13.46 -11.09 -5.50
CA GLY A 85 -12.64 -11.00 -4.30
C GLY A 85 -13.08 -9.86 -3.38
N ILE A 86 -13.26 -8.66 -3.94
CA ILE A 86 -13.79 -7.49 -3.20
C ILE A 86 -15.20 -7.77 -2.68
N GLY A 87 -16.05 -8.44 -3.46
CA GLY A 87 -17.41 -8.79 -3.10
C GLY A 87 -17.47 -9.78 -1.94
N VAL A 88 -16.59 -10.78 -1.92
CA VAL A 88 -16.48 -11.74 -0.80
C VAL A 88 -15.96 -11.02 0.45
N LEU A 89 -14.90 -10.21 0.34
CA LEU A 89 -14.36 -9.44 1.46
C LEU A 89 -15.40 -8.45 2.02
N GLY A 90 -16.04 -7.69 1.15
CA GLY A 90 -17.11 -6.75 1.52
C GLY A 90 -18.32 -7.47 2.10
N GLY A 91 -18.73 -8.60 1.53
CA GLY A 91 -19.82 -9.42 2.05
C GLY A 91 -19.54 -9.94 3.46
N LEU A 92 -18.32 -10.43 3.71
CA LEU A 92 -17.87 -10.84 5.04
C LEU A 92 -17.86 -9.66 6.01
N LEU A 93 -17.39 -8.48 5.59
CA LEU A 93 -17.41 -7.27 6.40
C LEU A 93 -18.84 -6.88 6.80
N LEU A 94 -19.78 -6.91 5.85
CA LEU A 94 -21.19 -6.65 6.12
C LEU A 94 -21.78 -7.66 7.10
N ILE A 95 -21.50 -8.96 6.92
CA ILE A 95 -21.95 -10.01 7.85
C ILE A 95 -21.42 -9.73 9.25
N THR A 96 -20.13 -9.45 9.39
CA THR A 96 -19.54 -9.14 10.70
C THR A 96 -20.10 -7.85 11.28
N TYR A 97 -20.38 -6.84 10.46
CA TYR A 97 -20.97 -5.58 10.92
C TYR A 97 -22.40 -5.75 11.46
N PHE A 98 -23.23 -6.54 10.80
CA PHE A 98 -24.61 -6.81 11.24
C PHE A 98 -24.69 -7.80 12.40
N VAL A 99 -23.75 -8.75 12.48
CA VAL A 99 -23.69 -9.73 13.59
C VAL A 99 -23.04 -9.12 14.84
N SER A 100 -22.16 -8.12 14.68
CA SER A 100 -21.50 -7.47 15.82
C SER A 100 -22.48 -6.65 16.66
N PRO A 101 -22.58 -6.94 17.97
CA PRO A 101 -23.46 -6.19 18.86
C PRO A 101 -22.99 -4.75 19.05
N ASN A 102 -23.95 -3.84 19.30
CA ASN A 102 -23.71 -2.46 19.71
C ASN A 102 -23.28 -2.31 21.19
N SER A 103 -23.00 -3.43 21.86
CA SER A 103 -22.64 -3.46 23.27
C SER A 103 -21.28 -2.80 23.51
N GLN A 104 -21.03 -2.44 24.76
CA GLN A 104 -19.74 -1.92 25.22
C GLN A 104 -18.59 -2.85 24.78
N VAL A 105 -17.60 -2.28 24.10
CA VAL A 105 -16.35 -3.01 23.81
C VAL A 105 -15.51 -2.98 25.07
N VAL A 106 -15.37 -4.14 25.69
CA VAL A 106 -14.55 -4.36 26.89
C VAL A 106 -13.19 -4.93 26.47
N ASP A 107 -12.13 -4.41 27.07
CA ASP A 107 -10.77 -4.91 26.92
C ASP A 107 -10.64 -6.35 27.47
N VAL A 108 -9.54 -7.04 27.15
CA VAL A 108 -9.19 -8.36 27.73
C VAL A 108 -9.06 -8.36 29.26
N THR A 109 -8.98 -7.17 29.87
CA THR A 109 -8.94 -6.94 31.33
C THR A 109 -10.32 -6.56 31.91
N GLY A 110 -11.40 -6.58 31.11
CA GLY A 110 -12.75 -6.22 31.56
C GLY A 110 -12.99 -4.73 31.75
N LYS A 111 -12.07 -3.88 31.25
CA LYS A 111 -12.19 -2.42 31.29
C LYS A 111 -12.99 -1.94 30.08
N VAL A 112 -14.02 -1.13 30.29
CA VAL A 112 -14.83 -0.55 29.20
C VAL A 112 -13.96 0.39 28.40
N LEU A 113 -13.72 0.06 27.12
CA LEU A 113 -12.87 0.85 26.22
C LEU A 113 -13.68 1.94 25.50
N MET A 114 -14.97 1.72 25.27
CA MET A 114 -15.91 2.68 24.65
C MET A 114 -17.33 2.42 25.19
N GLU A 115 -18.07 3.48 25.54
CA GLU A 115 -19.52 3.40 25.82
C GLU A 115 -20.32 3.09 24.54
N GLU A 116 -21.53 2.54 24.72
CA GLU A 116 -22.46 2.16 23.64
C GLU A 116 -22.63 3.30 22.63
N SER A 117 -22.02 3.15 21.46
CA SER A 117 -22.05 4.13 20.37
C SER A 117 -21.79 3.42 19.04
N SER A 118 -22.20 4.02 17.93
CA SER A 118 -22.00 3.47 16.58
C SER A 118 -20.53 3.19 16.25
N THR A 119 -19.60 3.92 16.86
CA THR A 119 -18.15 3.69 16.77
C THR A 119 -17.73 2.36 17.42
N SER A 120 -18.39 1.96 18.53
CA SER A 120 -18.16 0.69 19.22
C SER A 120 -18.48 -0.51 18.30
N GLN A 121 -19.58 -0.42 17.54
CA GLN A 121 -19.99 -1.46 16.61
C GLN A 121 -19.00 -1.63 15.44
N VAL A 122 -18.50 -0.53 14.86
CA VAL A 122 -17.51 -0.59 13.78
C VAL A 122 -16.19 -1.21 14.25
N ILE A 123 -15.74 -0.87 15.46
CA ILE A 123 -14.51 -1.44 16.03
C ILE A 123 -14.69 -2.93 16.35
N SER A 124 -15.81 -3.30 17.01
CA SER A 124 -16.15 -4.69 17.31
C SER A 124 -16.28 -5.55 16.04
N ALA A 125 -16.92 -5.01 15.00
CA ALA A 125 -17.01 -5.62 13.68
C ALA A 125 -15.63 -5.77 13.04
N GLY A 126 -14.78 -4.75 13.12
CA GLY A 126 -13.42 -4.80 12.59
C GLY A 126 -12.55 -5.88 13.24
N ILE A 127 -12.62 -6.03 14.57
CA ILE A 127 -11.90 -7.08 15.29
C ILE A 127 -12.43 -8.46 14.89
N SER A 128 -13.75 -8.63 14.88
CA SER A 128 -14.40 -9.90 14.50
C SER A 128 -14.09 -10.29 13.06
N TYR A 129 -14.08 -9.30 12.16
CA TYR A 129 -13.71 -9.45 10.76
C TYR A 129 -12.25 -9.87 10.59
N ALA A 130 -11.33 -9.23 11.31
CA ALA A 130 -9.91 -9.59 11.28
C ALA A 130 -9.68 -11.01 11.81
N PHE A 131 -10.35 -11.40 12.90
CA PHE A 131 -10.26 -12.75 13.45
C PHE A 131 -10.82 -13.80 12.49
N LEU A 132 -11.98 -13.54 11.88
CA LEU A 132 -12.60 -14.42 10.90
C LEU A 132 -11.70 -14.61 9.67
N LEU A 133 -11.21 -13.51 9.08
CA LEU A 133 -10.30 -13.56 7.95
C LEU A 133 -8.98 -14.24 8.30
N GLY A 134 -8.42 -13.96 9.46
CA GLY A 134 -7.18 -14.59 9.94
C GLY A 134 -7.34 -16.10 10.09
N THR A 135 -8.47 -16.55 10.65
CA THR A 135 -8.78 -17.98 10.83
C THR A 135 -8.95 -18.69 9.49
N ILE A 136 -9.75 -18.11 8.58
CA ILE A 136 -9.96 -18.65 7.23
C ILE A 136 -8.64 -18.69 6.46
N GLY A 137 -7.88 -17.60 6.51
CA GLY A 137 -6.57 -17.48 5.84
C GLY A 137 -5.56 -18.51 6.36
N LEU A 138 -5.45 -18.69 7.68
CA LEU A 138 -4.59 -19.72 8.27
C LEU A 138 -5.02 -21.13 7.86
N ALA A 139 -6.32 -21.42 7.85
CA ALA A 139 -6.81 -22.74 7.44
C ALA A 139 -6.46 -23.07 5.98
N PHE A 140 -6.69 -22.14 5.06
CA PHE A 140 -6.30 -22.31 3.65
C PHE A 140 -4.79 -22.42 3.48
N PHE A 141 -4.03 -21.60 4.19
CA PHE A 141 -2.56 -21.64 4.15
C PHE A 141 -2.01 -22.98 4.63
N LEU A 142 -2.49 -23.50 5.77
CA LEU A 142 -2.06 -24.80 6.29
C LEU A 142 -2.44 -25.95 5.34
N TRP A 143 -3.63 -25.89 4.75
CA TRP A 143 -4.07 -26.86 3.75
C TRP A 143 -3.15 -26.86 2.53
N ASP A 144 -2.88 -25.68 1.97
CA ASP A 144 -2.01 -25.52 0.81
C ASP A 144 -0.57 -25.93 1.14
N PHE A 145 -0.09 -25.63 2.35
CA PHE A 145 1.22 -26.05 2.83
C PHE A 145 1.37 -27.57 2.87
N VAL A 146 0.43 -28.28 3.50
CA VAL A 146 0.44 -29.76 3.57
C VAL A 146 0.34 -30.36 2.17
N LYS A 147 -0.56 -29.86 1.34
CA LYS A 147 -0.72 -30.32 -0.05
C LYS A 147 0.54 -30.08 -0.88
N SER A 148 1.24 -28.97 -0.64
CA SER A 148 2.50 -28.64 -1.29
C SER A 148 3.65 -29.56 -0.90
N MET A 149 3.64 -30.16 0.29
CA MET A 149 4.67 -31.13 0.71
C MET A 149 4.42 -32.55 0.17
N ILE A 150 3.16 -32.89 -0.12
CA ILE A 150 2.77 -34.22 -0.62
C ILE A 150 2.99 -34.32 -2.15
N LYS A 151 3.23 -33.19 -2.82
CA LYS A 151 3.52 -33.11 -4.26
C LYS A 151 5.02 -33.01 -4.51
#